data_AF-A0A512BJG8-F1
#
_entry.id   AF-A0A512BJG8-F1
#
_cell.length_a   1.000
_cell.length_b   1.000
_cell.length_c   1.000
_cell.angle_alpha   90.00
_cell.angle_beta   90.00
_cell.angle_gamma   90.00
#
_symmetry.space_group_name_H-M   'P 1'
#
loop_
_entity.id
_entity.type
_entity.pdbx_description
1 polymer ?
#
loop_
_entity_poly.entity_id
_entity_poly.type
_entity_poly.pdbx_seq_one_letter_code
_entity_poly.pdbx_strand_id
1 'polypeptide(L)'
;MRWRLTGHQQKKQMQPGDVLFVYHKARHAVKFYGPREDRRDYRVATSHDEIIPYLRELDGLRGNKRVYFFYTQWTRKQPFPGIKHYLGNVIGKEISHIPDPHGGVGLREAAAYRYVLSGRK
;
A
#
# COMPACT_ATOMS: atom_id res chain seq x y z
N MET A 1 17.72 10.27 -2.62
CA MET A 1 17.49 10.75 -1.24
C MET A 1 16.08 11.36 -1.09
N ARG A 2 14.96 10.65 -1.37
CA ARG A 2 13.62 11.31 -1.43
C ARG A 2 12.40 10.49 -0.98
N TRP A 3 12.59 9.25 -0.54
CA TRP A 3 11.57 8.49 0.23
C TRP A 3 11.21 9.17 1.57
N ARG A 4 12.10 10.06 2.06
CA ARG A 4 11.87 10.96 3.20
C ARG A 4 10.57 11.75 3.05
N LEU A 5 10.36 12.40 1.91
CA LEU A 5 9.25 13.33 1.73
C LEU A 5 7.90 12.60 1.73
N THR A 6 7.84 11.46 1.04
CA THR A 6 6.68 10.56 0.97
C THR A 6 6.40 9.88 2.30
N GLY A 7 7.43 9.35 2.97
CA GLY A 7 7.31 8.70 4.28
C GLY A 7 6.87 9.66 5.40
N HIS A 8 7.41 10.88 5.42
CA HIS A 8 7.02 11.94 6.37
C HIS A 8 5.59 12.43 6.14
N GLN A 9 5.19 12.70 4.89
CA GLN A 9 3.82 13.09 4.57
C GLN A 9 2.82 12.00 4.95
N GLN A 10 3.16 10.74 4.66
CA GLN A 10 2.35 9.60 5.09
C GLN A 10 2.26 9.53 6.61
N LYS A 11 3.37 9.72 7.34
CA LYS A 11 3.41 9.61 8.82
C LYS A 11 2.54 10.67 9.47
N LYS A 12 2.55 11.91 8.94
CA LYS A 12 1.68 13.01 9.40
C LYS A 12 0.19 12.74 9.19
N GLN A 13 -0.17 11.94 8.19
CA GLN A 13 -1.57 11.65 7.86
C GLN A 13 -2.11 10.36 8.52
N MET A 14 -1.24 9.55 9.13
CA MET A 14 -1.67 8.37 9.86
C MET A 14 -2.27 8.76 11.19
N GLN A 15 -3.38 8.12 11.56
CA GLN A 15 -3.95 8.21 12.90
C GLN A 15 -3.90 6.84 13.59
N PRO A 16 -4.09 6.77 14.92
CA PRO A 16 -4.16 5.51 15.63
C PRO A 16 -5.18 4.53 14.99
N GLY A 17 -4.74 3.29 14.75
CA GLY A 17 -5.53 2.25 14.10
C GLY A 17 -5.40 2.18 12.58
N ASP A 18 -4.64 3.08 11.93
CA ASP A 18 -4.28 2.94 10.53
C ASP A 18 -3.21 1.87 10.34
N VAL A 19 -3.33 1.06 9.29
CA VAL A 19 -2.33 0.04 8.96
C VAL A 19 -1.52 0.47 7.75
N LEU A 20 -0.18 0.42 7.85
CA LEU A 20 0.68 0.43 6.67
C LEU A 20 0.86 -1.02 6.19
N PHE A 21 0.20 -1.34 5.08
CA PHE A 21 0.31 -2.65 4.43
C PHE A 21 1.25 -2.56 3.23
N VAL A 22 2.26 -3.41 3.20
CA VAL A 22 3.36 -3.37 2.24
C VAL A 22 3.31 -4.58 1.34
N TYR A 23 3.21 -4.34 0.04
CA TYR A 23 3.33 -5.40 -0.96
C TYR A 23 4.64 -6.16 -0.80
N HIS A 24 4.61 -7.49 -0.91
CA HIS A 24 5.77 -8.34 -0.61
C HIS A 24 7.04 -7.89 -1.36
N LYS A 25 6.94 -7.55 -2.65
CA LYS A 25 8.10 -7.10 -3.44
C LYS A 25 8.59 -5.71 -3.02
N ALA A 26 7.71 -4.90 -2.45
CA ALA A 26 8.03 -3.57 -1.93
C ALA A 26 8.71 -3.62 -0.54
N ARG A 27 8.78 -4.79 0.11
CA ARG A 27 9.42 -4.96 1.43
C ARG A 27 10.87 -4.50 1.46
N HIS A 28 11.61 -4.65 0.37
CA HIS A 28 13.01 -4.23 0.31
C HIS A 28 13.15 -2.71 0.36
N ALA A 29 12.26 -1.98 -0.30
CA ALA A 29 12.22 -0.53 -0.22
C ALA A 29 11.92 -0.08 1.22
N VAL A 30 10.92 -0.68 1.87
CA VAL A 30 10.59 -0.33 3.27
C VAL A 30 11.71 -0.73 4.23
N LYS A 31 12.37 -1.89 4.05
CA LYS A 31 13.53 -2.28 4.86
C LYS A 31 14.71 -1.32 4.70
N PHE A 32 14.93 -0.79 3.50
CA PHE A 32 16.04 0.09 3.22
C PHE A 32 15.77 1.53 3.67
N TYR A 33 14.56 2.05 3.46
CA TYR A 33 14.21 3.44 3.76
C TYR A 33 13.51 3.60 5.12
N GLY A 34 12.74 2.63 5.57
CA GLY A 34 11.91 2.69 6.76
C GLY A 34 12.67 3.00 8.06
N PRO A 35 13.82 2.37 8.35
CA PRO A 35 14.60 2.69 9.55
C PRO A 35 15.03 4.16 9.63
N ARG A 36 15.31 4.80 8.48
CA ARG A 36 15.69 6.22 8.40
C ARG A 36 14.53 7.19 8.66
N GLU A 37 13.30 6.68 8.56
CA GLU A 37 12.04 7.41 8.77
C GLU A 37 11.35 7.05 10.09
N ASP A 38 12.00 6.23 10.92
CA ASP A 38 11.37 5.64 12.11
C ASP A 38 10.03 4.96 11.76
N ARG A 39 10.09 4.14 10.69
CA ARG A 39 8.98 3.35 10.13
C ARG A 39 9.28 1.88 10.37
N ARG A 40 8.87 1.38 11.53
CA ARG A 40 9.02 -0.03 11.93
C ARG A 40 7.69 -0.77 12.03
N ASP A 41 6.60 -0.02 12.18
CA ASP A 41 5.25 -0.57 12.27
C ASP A 41 4.62 -0.64 10.88
N TYR A 42 4.80 -1.79 10.23
CA TYR A 42 4.16 -2.12 8.96
C TYR A 42 3.93 -3.62 8.86
N ARG A 43 2.84 -3.99 8.17
CA ARG A 43 2.55 -5.37 7.85
C ARG A 43 2.99 -5.66 6.41
N VAL A 44 3.85 -6.66 6.24
CA VAL A 44 4.27 -7.12 4.92
C VAL A 44 3.32 -8.21 4.46
N ALA A 45 2.89 -8.12 3.21
CA ALA A 45 2.13 -9.18 2.57
C ALA A 45 2.96 -10.44 2.39
N THR A 46 2.31 -11.60 2.41
CA THR A 46 2.97 -12.86 2.12
C THR A 46 3.40 -12.91 0.66
N SER A 47 4.50 -13.62 0.38
CA SER A 47 4.90 -13.89 -1.00
C SER A 47 3.95 -14.89 -1.62
N HIS A 48 3.32 -14.51 -2.71
CA HIS A 48 2.48 -15.39 -3.52
C HIS A 48 2.97 -15.33 -4.97
N ASP A 49 2.78 -16.41 -5.72
CA ASP A 49 3.09 -16.43 -7.16
C ASP A 49 1.92 -15.86 -7.98
N GLU A 50 0.70 -16.09 -7.53
CA GLU A 50 -0.54 -15.71 -8.21
C GLU A 50 -1.32 -14.65 -7.42
N ILE A 51 -2.19 -13.92 -8.12
CA ILE A 51 -2.95 -12.80 -7.52
C ILE A 51 -4.03 -13.25 -6.53
N ILE A 52 -4.68 -14.40 -6.72
CA ILE A 52 -5.84 -14.79 -5.88
C ILE A 52 -5.52 -14.94 -4.39
N PRO A 53 -4.46 -15.68 -3.98
CA PRO A 53 -4.05 -15.74 -2.58
C PRO A 53 -3.75 -14.36 -1.99
N TYR A 54 -3.19 -13.48 -2.82
CA TYR A 54 -2.89 -12.10 -2.46
C TYR A 54 -4.17 -11.30 -2.16
N LEU A 55 -5.21 -11.42 -3.00
CA LEU A 55 -6.49 -10.76 -2.78
C LEU A 55 -7.18 -11.24 -1.49
N ARG A 56 -7.09 -12.54 -1.18
CA ARG A 56 -7.60 -13.08 0.09
C ARG A 56 -6.92 -12.48 1.31
N GLU A 57 -5.61 -12.24 1.23
CA GLU A 57 -4.87 -11.56 2.30
C GLU A 57 -5.35 -10.10 2.47
N LEU A 58 -5.61 -9.40 1.36
CA LEU A 58 -6.19 -8.06 1.38
C LEU A 58 -7.61 -8.05 1.97
N ASP A 59 -8.44 -9.05 1.68
CA ASP A 59 -9.75 -9.23 2.29
C ASP A 59 -9.65 -9.33 3.82
N GLY A 60 -8.57 -9.94 4.34
CA GLY A 60 -8.27 -9.99 5.77
C GLY A 60 -8.10 -8.62 6.43
N LEU A 61 -7.84 -7.57 5.65
CA LEU A 61 -7.76 -6.19 6.12
C LEU A 61 -9.14 -5.55 6.34
N ARG A 62 -10.24 -6.16 5.87
CA ARG A 62 -11.60 -5.69 6.17
C ARG A 62 -11.81 -5.54 7.67
N GLY A 63 -12.52 -4.48 8.06
CA GLY A 63 -12.70 -4.08 9.44
C GLY A 63 -11.64 -3.10 9.96
N ASN A 64 -10.51 -2.91 9.28
CA ASN A 64 -9.62 -1.79 9.55
C ASN A 64 -10.24 -0.49 9.02
N LYS A 65 -10.23 0.59 9.82
CA LYS A 65 -10.79 1.88 9.42
C LYS A 65 -10.10 2.41 8.16
N ARG A 66 -8.76 2.37 8.13
CA ARG A 66 -7.97 2.80 6.96
C ARG A 66 -6.70 1.98 6.81
N VAL A 67 -6.31 1.82 5.55
CA VAL A 67 -5.07 1.15 5.17
C VAL A 67 -4.31 2.02 4.17
N TYR A 68 -3.02 2.21 4.43
CA TYR A 68 -2.08 2.67 3.43
C TYR A 68 -1.46 1.46 2.75
N PHE A 69 -1.71 1.31 1.45
CA PHE A 69 -1.12 0.28 0.62
C PHE A 69 0.12 0.82 -0.10
N PHE A 70 1.27 0.23 0.20
CA PHE A 70 2.55 0.55 -0.43
C PHE A 70 2.95 -0.55 -1.41
N TYR A 71 3.14 -0.19 -2.69
CA TYR A 71 3.67 -1.10 -3.70
C TYR A 71 4.68 -0.37 -4.58
N THR A 72 5.59 -1.11 -5.19
CA THR A 72 6.67 -0.54 -6.01
C THR A 72 6.75 -1.13 -7.42
N GLN A 73 6.02 -2.20 -7.73
CA GLN A 73 6.18 -2.93 -9.00
C GLN A 73 4.91 -3.67 -9.43
N TRP A 74 4.67 -3.70 -10.75
CA TRP A 74 3.70 -4.54 -11.43
C TRP A 74 4.36 -5.79 -12.04
N THR A 75 3.66 -6.94 -12.05
CA THR A 75 4.03 -8.08 -12.90
C THR A 75 2.81 -8.67 -13.60
N ARG A 76 2.99 -9.38 -14.74
CA ARG A 76 1.87 -10.02 -15.47
C ARG A 76 1.00 -10.92 -14.59
N LYS A 77 1.61 -11.69 -13.68
CA LYS A 77 0.90 -12.58 -12.74
C LYS A 77 0.14 -11.84 -11.63
N GLN A 78 0.53 -10.60 -11.32
CA GLN A 78 -0.04 -9.81 -10.22
C GLN A 78 -0.30 -8.38 -10.70
N PRO A 79 -1.41 -8.17 -11.43
CA PRO A 79 -1.67 -6.90 -12.06
C PRO A 79 -1.97 -5.74 -11.10
N PHE A 80 -1.28 -4.61 -11.31
CA PHE A 80 -1.44 -3.41 -10.48
C PHE A 80 -2.83 -2.80 -10.66
N PRO A 81 -3.40 -2.69 -11.89
CA PRO A 81 -4.79 -2.31 -12.02
C PRO A 81 -5.74 -3.27 -11.29
N GLY A 82 -5.45 -4.58 -11.25
CA GLY A 82 -6.27 -5.57 -10.55
C GLY A 82 -6.31 -5.37 -9.04
N ILE A 83 -5.14 -5.21 -8.41
CA ILE A 83 -5.04 -4.96 -6.97
C ILE A 83 -5.65 -3.61 -6.60
N LYS A 84 -5.37 -2.56 -7.39
CA LYS A 84 -5.94 -1.22 -7.18
C LYS A 84 -7.47 -1.25 -7.27
N HIS A 85 -8.01 -1.89 -8.31
CA HIS A 85 -9.45 -2.03 -8.50
C HIS A 85 -10.09 -2.78 -7.32
N TYR A 86 -9.48 -3.87 -6.87
CA TYR A 86 -9.99 -4.65 -5.75
C TYR A 86 -10.04 -3.83 -4.44
N LEU A 87 -8.95 -3.14 -4.10
CA LEU A 87 -8.88 -2.27 -2.92
C LEU A 87 -9.85 -1.07 -2.99
N GLY A 88 -9.99 -0.47 -4.16
CA GLY A 88 -10.76 0.75 -4.35
C GLY A 88 -12.24 0.57 -4.67
N ASN A 89 -12.66 -0.62 -5.11
CA ASN A 89 -14.03 -0.88 -5.56
C ASN A 89 -14.69 -2.11 -4.94
N VAL A 90 -13.91 -3.10 -4.44
CA VAL A 90 -14.47 -4.35 -3.90
C VAL A 90 -14.45 -4.38 -2.38
N ILE A 91 -13.33 -3.97 -1.77
CA ILE A 91 -13.14 -4.08 -0.32
C ILE A 91 -13.03 -2.73 0.37
N GLY A 92 -13.07 -1.62 -0.37
CA GLY A 92 -12.91 -0.28 0.17
C GLY A 92 -13.11 0.81 -0.88
N LYS A 93 -12.59 2.01 -0.59
CA LYS A 93 -12.58 3.19 -1.46
C LYS A 93 -11.24 3.92 -1.33
N GLU A 94 -10.60 4.26 -2.46
CA GLU A 94 -9.42 5.14 -2.46
C GLU A 94 -9.85 6.55 -2.01
N ILE A 95 -9.15 7.12 -1.03
CA ILE A 95 -9.44 8.47 -0.52
C ILE A 95 -8.30 9.45 -0.74
N SER A 96 -7.08 8.96 -0.94
CA SER A 96 -5.94 9.77 -1.37
C SER A 96 -4.81 8.86 -1.82
N HIS A 97 -3.81 9.43 -2.46
CA HIS A 97 -2.54 8.78 -2.73
C HIS A 97 -1.41 9.77 -2.48
N ILE A 98 -0.21 9.27 -2.27
CA ILE A 98 1.00 10.06 -2.15
C ILE A 98 1.76 9.88 -3.47
N PRO A 99 1.88 10.93 -4.30
CA PRO A 99 2.48 10.82 -5.62
C PRO A 99 3.93 10.38 -5.52
N ASP A 100 4.45 9.77 -6.59
CA ASP A 100 5.88 9.53 -6.69
C ASP A 100 6.64 10.87 -6.71
N PRO A 101 7.59 11.10 -5.78
CA PRO A 101 8.39 12.32 -5.73
C PRO A 101 9.30 12.53 -6.95
N HIS A 102 9.39 11.55 -7.86
CA HIS A 102 10.14 11.67 -9.11
C HIS A 102 9.29 12.13 -10.32
N GLY A 103 8.01 12.45 -10.10
CA GLY A 103 7.18 13.01 -11.16
C GLY A 103 6.77 11.98 -12.21
N GLY A 104 6.71 10.69 -11.84
CA GLY A 104 6.05 9.67 -12.64
C GLY A 104 4.58 10.04 -12.87
N VAL A 105 4.29 10.71 -13.98
CA VAL A 105 2.95 11.19 -14.38
C VAL A 105 2.15 10.16 -15.18
N GLY A 106 2.68 8.94 -15.36
CA GLY A 106 1.91 7.83 -15.89
C GLY A 106 0.83 7.38 -14.90
N LEU A 107 -0.18 6.65 -15.38
CA LEU A 107 -1.21 5.96 -14.57
C LEU A 107 -0.65 4.92 -13.56
N ARG A 108 0.66 4.93 -13.27
CA ARG A 108 1.44 3.90 -12.60
C ARG A 108 2.40 4.58 -11.63
N GLU A 109 2.39 4.11 -10.38
CA GLU A 109 3.34 4.43 -9.30
C GLU A 109 3.07 5.75 -8.57
N ALA A 110 2.01 5.80 -7.76
CA ALA A 110 2.07 6.60 -6.54
C ALA A 110 2.91 5.83 -5.50
N ALA A 111 3.64 6.55 -4.65
CA ALA A 111 4.43 5.93 -3.61
C ALA A 111 3.55 5.14 -2.62
N ALA A 112 2.37 5.65 -2.28
CA ALA A 112 1.40 4.91 -1.46
C ALA A 112 -0.03 5.32 -1.80
N TYR A 113 -0.97 4.41 -1.63
CA TYR A 113 -2.40 4.66 -1.82
C TYR A 113 -3.11 4.47 -0.49
N ARG A 114 -4.03 5.37 -0.16
CA ARG A 114 -4.79 5.32 1.09
C ARG A 114 -6.23 4.92 0.80
N TYR A 115 -6.69 3.90 1.49
CA TYR A 115 -8.03 3.33 1.36
C TYR A 115 -8.77 3.38 2.69
N VAL A 116 -10.07 3.67 2.62
CA VAL A 116 -11.03 3.33 3.69
C VAL A 116 -11.60 1.98 3.34
N LEU A 117 -11.48 1.00 4.23
CA LEU A 117 -11.96 -0.35 3.97
C LEU A 117 -13.39 -0.52 4.50
N SER A 118 -14.14 -1.36 3.80
CA SER A 118 -15.47 -1.80 4.23
C SER A 118 -15.38 -2.75 5.43
N GLY A 119 -16.46 -2.82 6.20
CA GLY A 119 -16.59 -3.80 7.28
C GLY A 119 -16.52 -5.24 6.76
N ARG A 120 -16.26 -6.18 7.68
CA ARG A 120 -16.52 -7.59 7.40
C ARG A 120 -18.04 -7.77 7.37
N LYS A 121 -18.57 -8.32 6.28
CA LYS A 121 -19.94 -8.83 6.26
C LYS A 121 -19.99 -10.16 7.01
#